data_AF-A0A819MKF2-F1
#
_entry.id   AF-A0A819MKF2-F1
#
_cell.length_a   1.000
_cell.length_b   1.000
_cell.length_c   1.000
_cell.angle_alpha   90.00
_cell.angle_beta   90.00
_cell.angle_gamma   90.00
#
_symmetry.space_group_name_H-M   'P 1'
#
loop_
_entity.id
_entity.type
_entity.pdbx_description
1 polymer ?
#
loop_
_entity_poly.entity_id
_entity_poly.type
_entity_poly.pdbx_seq_one_letter_code
_entity_poly.pdbx_strand_id
1 'polypeptide(L)'
;IRTKEAENNLRVVTADDSTLLRICEQCIRLGLPLIIENVGETIESSLLPLLDRDMFKRTSSSIGTIRFNDVDIEYNPNFRVYFITQLNNPHFLPDICIRVTLINFTITQNGLEHQLLSLVVLNEEPHLEYERKVLLETMAQDLKSLRDYEDRTLEMLTASEQHILDRHDLIDNLTRSKITSDEISTRYHQNESNEPQIKLPRQCQVRLSKRG
;
A
#
# COMPACT_ATOMS: atom_id res chain seq x y z
N ILE A 1 -4.95 -3.12 -7.52
CA ILE A 1 -4.34 -2.02 -8.30
C ILE A 1 -5.38 -1.35 -9.18
N ARG A 2 -6.01 -2.06 -10.12
CA ARG A 2 -7.04 -1.49 -11.01
C ARG A 2 -8.16 -0.72 -10.29
N THR A 3 -8.72 -1.27 -9.22
CA THR A 3 -9.74 -0.59 -8.40
C THR A 3 -9.18 0.63 -7.66
N LYS A 4 -7.95 0.55 -7.18
CA LYS A 4 -7.28 1.63 -6.44
C LYS A 4 -7.00 2.84 -7.35
N GLU A 5 -6.60 2.58 -8.59
CA GLU A 5 -6.24 3.60 -9.57
C GLU A 5 -7.39 3.94 -10.54
N ALA A 6 -8.63 3.56 -10.20
CA ALA A 6 -9.79 3.71 -11.09
C ALA A 6 -10.06 5.18 -11.45
N GLU A 7 -9.88 6.09 -10.50
CA GLU A 7 -10.06 7.54 -10.69
C GLU A 7 -8.82 8.22 -11.32
N ASN A 8 -7.68 7.54 -11.34
CA ASN A 8 -6.38 8.09 -11.77
C ASN A 8 -6.07 7.83 -13.25
N ASN A 9 -7.05 7.41 -14.06
CA ASN A 9 -6.89 7.12 -15.49
C ASN A 9 -5.75 6.11 -15.79
N LEU A 10 -5.75 5.00 -15.05
CA LEU A 10 -4.79 3.91 -15.19
C LEU A 10 -4.67 3.40 -16.64
N ARG A 11 -3.43 3.27 -17.11
CA ARG A 11 -3.09 2.60 -18.38
C ARG A 11 -2.59 1.19 -18.12
N VAL A 12 -2.96 0.26 -19.01
CA VAL A 12 -2.55 -1.14 -18.96
C VAL A 12 -1.99 -1.52 -20.32
N VAL A 13 -0.79 -2.10 -20.33
CA VAL A 13 -0.09 -2.53 -21.55
C VAL A 13 0.59 -3.88 -21.26
N THR A 14 0.74 -4.74 -22.25
CA THR A 14 1.52 -5.98 -22.12
C THR A 14 2.99 -5.74 -22.46
N ALA A 15 3.90 -6.48 -21.84
CA ALA A 15 5.34 -6.37 -22.10
C ALA A 15 5.70 -6.56 -23.59
N ASP A 16 4.96 -7.43 -24.31
CA ASP A 16 5.21 -7.73 -25.73
C ASP A 16 4.59 -6.71 -26.71
N ASP A 17 3.94 -5.65 -26.21
CA ASP A 17 3.26 -4.68 -27.07
C ASP A 17 4.28 -3.71 -27.69
N SER A 18 4.29 -3.64 -29.03
CA SER A 18 5.10 -2.68 -29.79
C SER A 18 4.88 -1.20 -29.39
N THR A 19 3.72 -0.87 -28.81
CA THR A 19 3.37 0.48 -28.38
C THR A 19 3.81 0.81 -26.95
N LEU A 20 4.39 -0.16 -26.22
CA LEU A 20 4.78 -0.03 -24.82
C LEU A 20 5.60 1.22 -24.54
N LEU A 21 6.70 1.42 -25.27
CA LEU A 21 7.61 2.55 -25.05
C LEU A 21 6.88 3.89 -25.21
N ARG A 22 6.08 4.02 -26.27
CA ARG A 22 5.29 5.24 -26.52
C ARG A 22 4.27 5.51 -25.41
N ILE A 23 3.60 4.47 -24.91
CA ILE A 23 2.65 4.63 -23.81
C ILE A 23 3.36 4.98 -22.51
N CYS A 24 4.52 4.38 -22.23
CA CYS A 24 5.38 4.74 -21.10
C CYS A 24 5.75 6.22 -21.13
N GLU A 25 6.27 6.71 -22.26
CA GLU A 25 6.65 8.12 -22.44
C GLU A 25 5.48 9.08 -22.13
N GLN A 26 4.29 8.74 -22.62
CA GLN A 26 3.08 9.53 -22.37
C GLN A 26 2.67 9.50 -20.90
N CYS A 27 2.72 8.34 -20.25
CA CYS A 27 2.33 8.19 -18.85
C CYS A 27 3.29 8.92 -17.91
N ILE A 28 4.60 8.88 -18.19
CA ILE A 28 5.63 9.61 -17.41
C ILE A 28 5.36 11.13 -17.46
N ARG A 29 5.10 11.66 -18.66
CA ARG A 29 4.84 13.09 -18.87
C ARG A 29 3.55 13.55 -18.18
N LEU A 30 2.48 12.76 -18.32
CA LEU A 30 1.16 13.11 -17.79
C LEU A 30 0.97 12.73 -16.31
N GLY A 31 1.86 11.92 -15.74
CA GLY A 31 1.72 11.41 -14.38
C GLY A 31 0.64 10.34 -14.22
N LEU A 32 0.33 9.61 -15.29
CA LEU A 32 -0.70 8.56 -15.27
C LEU A 32 -0.12 7.25 -14.71
N PRO A 33 -0.84 6.52 -13.86
CA PRO A 33 -0.39 5.21 -13.41
C PRO A 33 -0.39 4.23 -14.58
N LEU A 34 0.61 3.37 -14.63
CA LEU A 34 0.83 2.38 -15.70
C LEU A 34 1.00 0.98 -15.11
N ILE A 35 0.28 0.01 -15.64
CA ILE A 35 0.53 -1.43 -15.44
C ILE A 35 1.16 -2.00 -16.71
N ILE A 36 2.27 -2.72 -16.53
CA ILE A 36 2.90 -3.56 -17.55
C ILE A 36 2.65 -5.02 -17.17
N GLU A 37 1.84 -5.72 -17.96
CA GLU A 37 1.45 -7.12 -17.74
C GLU A 37 2.38 -8.10 -18.45
N ASN A 38 2.40 -9.34 -17.96
CA ASN A 38 3.17 -10.46 -18.51
C ASN A 38 4.68 -10.21 -18.55
N VAL A 39 5.19 -9.53 -17.53
CA VAL A 39 6.64 -9.29 -17.40
C VAL A 39 7.32 -10.61 -17.04
N GLY A 40 8.32 -10.99 -17.85
CA GLY A 40 9.15 -12.17 -17.60
C GLY A 40 10.17 -11.98 -16.48
N GLU A 41 11.06 -12.95 -16.28
CA GLU A 41 12.14 -12.86 -15.29
C GLU A 41 13.19 -11.79 -15.64
N THR A 42 13.33 -11.50 -16.92
CA THR A 42 14.22 -10.46 -17.46
C THR A 42 13.40 -9.26 -17.90
N ILE A 43 13.79 -8.07 -17.44
CA ILE A 43 13.20 -6.80 -17.87
C ILE A 43 14.05 -6.25 -19.03
N GLU A 44 13.39 -5.76 -20.08
CA GLU A 44 14.09 -5.15 -21.21
C GLU A 44 14.93 -3.95 -20.79
N SER A 45 16.10 -3.78 -21.41
CA SER A 45 17.03 -2.69 -21.12
C SER A 45 16.40 -1.30 -21.34
N SER A 46 15.43 -1.20 -22.24
CA SER A 46 14.65 0.00 -22.54
C SER A 46 13.85 0.50 -21.33
N LEU A 47 13.45 -0.39 -20.42
CA LEU A 47 12.65 -0.10 -19.23
C LEU A 47 13.50 0.16 -17.97
N LEU A 48 14.80 -0.17 -17.99
CA LEU A 48 15.71 0.03 -16.85
C LEU A 48 15.75 1.46 -16.32
N PRO A 49 15.73 2.53 -17.15
CA PRO A 49 15.71 3.90 -16.63
C PRO A 49 14.54 4.18 -15.68
N LEU A 50 13.39 3.51 -15.85
CA LEU A 50 12.23 3.63 -14.96
C LEU A 50 12.47 2.97 -13.60
N LEU A 51 13.28 1.92 -13.56
CA LEU A 51 13.64 1.22 -12.33
C LEU A 51 14.70 1.99 -11.56
N ASP A 52 15.71 2.50 -12.27
CA ASP A 52 16.84 3.23 -11.68
C ASP A 52 16.41 4.60 -11.13
N ARG A 53 15.29 5.16 -11.65
CA ARG A 53 14.83 6.53 -11.35
C ARG A 53 15.95 7.55 -11.51
N ASP A 54 16.80 7.36 -12.52
CA ASP A 54 17.92 8.25 -12.79
C ASP A 54 17.39 9.56 -13.37
N MET A 55 17.17 10.53 -12.47
CA MET A 55 16.58 11.82 -12.76
C MET A 55 17.64 12.91 -12.67
N PHE A 56 17.73 13.72 -13.70
CA PHE A 56 18.61 14.88 -13.74
C PHE A 56 17.80 16.17 -13.91
N LYS A 57 18.32 17.28 -13.39
CA LYS A 57 17.71 18.60 -13.56
C LYS A 57 18.36 19.29 -14.74
N ARG A 58 17.55 19.79 -15.68
CA ARG A 58 18.06 20.66 -16.75
C ARG A 58 18.26 22.07 -16.20
N THR A 59 19.31 22.74 -16.66
CA THR A 59 19.62 24.13 -16.25
C THR A 59 18.46 25.10 -16.53
N SER A 60 17.58 24.78 -17.48
CA SER A 60 16.43 25.60 -17.88
C SER A 60 15.10 25.25 -17.20
N SER A 61 15.01 24.17 -16.41
CA SER A 61 13.76 23.75 -15.78
C SER A 61 14.00 23.17 -14.39
N SER A 62 13.28 23.66 -13.39
CA SER A 62 13.34 23.13 -12.02
C SER A 62 12.70 21.73 -11.89
N ILE A 63 12.04 21.24 -12.95
CA ILE A 63 11.39 19.93 -13.00
C ILE A 63 12.44 18.86 -13.33
N GLY A 64 12.43 17.76 -12.58
CA GLY A 64 13.29 16.61 -12.85
C GLY A 64 12.98 16.00 -14.22
N THR A 65 14.00 15.74 -15.02
CA THR A 65 13.91 15.07 -16.32
C THR A 65 14.46 13.65 -16.18
N ILE A 66 13.82 12.69 -16.83
CA ILE A 66 14.33 11.33 -17.03
C ILE A 66 14.66 11.15 -18.51
N ARG A 67 15.77 10.48 -18.82
CA ARG A 67 16.08 10.05 -20.18
C ARG A 67 15.57 8.64 -20.39
N PHE A 68 14.57 8.50 -21.25
CA PHE A 68 13.90 7.24 -21.52
C PHE A 68 13.80 7.06 -23.04
N ASN A 69 14.26 5.90 -23.54
CA ASN A 69 14.23 5.59 -24.98
C ASN A 69 14.88 6.69 -25.85
N ASP A 70 16.06 7.19 -25.44
CA ASP A 70 16.79 8.30 -26.07
C ASP A 70 16.03 9.65 -26.13
N VAL A 71 14.93 9.78 -25.38
CA VAL A 71 14.14 11.01 -25.27
C VAL A 71 14.21 11.56 -23.84
N ASP A 72 14.44 12.86 -23.73
CA ASP A 72 14.39 13.58 -22.46
C ASP A 72 12.96 13.99 -22.11
N ILE A 73 12.41 13.39 -21.06
CA ILE A 73 11.01 13.55 -20.65
C ILE A 73 10.94 14.21 -19.28
N GLU A 74 10.11 15.24 -19.14
CA GLU A 74 9.80 15.82 -17.84
C GLU A 74 9.07 14.79 -16.98
N TYR A 75 9.66 14.46 -15.83
CA TYR A 75 9.14 13.42 -14.95
C TYR A 75 8.06 14.02 -14.05
N ASN A 76 6.85 13.47 -14.13
CA ASN A 76 5.76 13.85 -13.25
C ASN A 76 5.84 13.06 -11.92
N PRO A 77 5.88 13.71 -10.75
CA PRO A 77 6.00 13.03 -9.46
C PRO A 77 4.81 12.11 -9.13
N ASN A 78 3.65 12.30 -9.77
CA ASN A 78 2.47 11.45 -9.59
C ASN A 78 2.56 10.14 -10.38
N PHE A 79 3.52 10.01 -11.30
CA PHE A 79 3.71 8.79 -12.08
C PHE A 79 3.99 7.58 -11.18
N ARG A 80 3.28 6.48 -11.44
CA ARG A 80 3.46 5.18 -10.79
C ARG A 80 3.48 4.10 -11.86
N VAL A 81 4.45 3.18 -11.79
CA VAL A 81 4.50 2.01 -12.67
C VAL A 81 4.40 0.74 -11.84
N TYR A 82 3.64 -0.24 -12.34
CA TYR A 82 3.42 -1.54 -11.74
C TYR A 82 3.77 -2.62 -12.75
N PHE A 83 4.68 -3.53 -12.39
CA PHE A 83 5.00 -4.71 -13.20
C PHE A 83 4.22 -5.89 -12.67
N ILE A 84 3.51 -6.61 -13.54
CA ILE A 84 2.75 -7.81 -13.20
C ILE A 84 3.33 -8.99 -13.96
N THR A 85 3.68 -10.04 -13.21
CA THR A 85 4.07 -11.32 -13.76
C THR A 85 3.03 -12.39 -13.41
N GLN A 86 2.81 -13.33 -14.32
CA GLN A 86 1.97 -14.51 -14.09
C GLN A 86 2.79 -15.76 -13.72
N LEU A 87 4.11 -15.60 -13.57
CA LEU A 87 4.99 -16.68 -13.20
C LEU A 87 4.76 -17.05 -11.72
N ASN A 88 4.55 -18.33 -11.44
CA ASN A 88 4.28 -18.80 -10.07
C ASN A 88 5.51 -18.70 -9.15
N ASN A 89 6.71 -18.89 -9.69
CA ASN A 89 7.96 -18.82 -8.94
C ASN A 89 9.10 -18.23 -9.79
N PRO A 90 9.02 -16.94 -10.15
CA PRO A 90 10.01 -16.30 -11.00
C PRO A 90 11.33 -16.10 -10.27
N HIS A 91 12.43 -16.43 -10.92
CA HIS A 91 13.77 -16.24 -10.36
C HIS A 91 14.40 -14.93 -10.86
N PHE A 92 13.91 -13.80 -10.33
CA PHE A 92 14.46 -12.49 -10.66
C PHE A 92 15.93 -12.36 -10.24
N LEU A 93 16.73 -11.76 -11.12
CA LEU A 93 18.13 -11.44 -10.81
C LEU A 93 18.19 -10.47 -9.62
N PRO A 94 19.21 -10.58 -8.74
CA PRO A 94 19.39 -9.66 -7.61
C PRO A 94 19.37 -8.19 -8.01
N ASP A 95 19.92 -7.89 -9.20
CA ASP A 95 19.93 -6.55 -9.81
C ASP A 95 18.52 -5.95 -10.01
N ILE A 96 17.51 -6.78 -10.29
CA ILE A 96 16.10 -6.33 -10.34
C ILE A 96 15.56 -6.17 -8.92
N CYS A 97 15.78 -7.16 -8.06
CA CYS A 97 15.26 -7.21 -6.69
C CYS A 97 15.70 -6.02 -5.81
N ILE A 98 16.87 -5.41 -6.08
CA ILE A 98 17.34 -4.22 -5.35
C ILE A 98 16.67 -2.92 -5.83
N ARG A 99 16.18 -2.87 -7.08
CA ARG A 99 15.58 -1.68 -7.69
C ARG A 99 14.08 -1.60 -7.50
N VAL A 100 13.41 -2.75 -7.43
CA VAL A 100 11.95 -2.83 -7.30
C VAL A 100 11.54 -3.50 -6.00
N THR A 101 10.37 -3.11 -5.49
CA THR A 101 9.74 -3.84 -4.39
C THR A 101 8.95 -5.01 -4.96
N LEU A 102 9.42 -6.23 -4.72
CA LEU A 102 8.70 -7.44 -5.09
C LEU A 102 7.59 -7.73 -4.09
N ILE A 103 6.37 -7.96 -4.58
CA ILE A 103 5.20 -8.32 -3.78
C ILE A 103 4.68 -9.65 -4.28
N ASN A 104 4.62 -10.65 -3.39
CA ASN A 104 4.07 -11.96 -3.72
C ASN A 104 2.54 -11.96 -3.56
N PHE A 105 1.82 -12.13 -4.67
CA PHE A 105 0.35 -12.24 -4.70
C PHE A 105 -0.13 -13.69 -4.89
N THR A 106 0.75 -14.68 -4.78
CA THR A 106 0.37 -16.09 -4.85
C THR A 106 -0.62 -16.41 -3.73
N ILE A 107 -1.75 -17.00 -4.10
CA ILE A 107 -2.76 -17.44 -3.14
C ILE A 107 -2.15 -18.57 -2.30
N THR A 108 -2.05 -18.36 -1.00
CA THR A 108 -1.67 -19.41 -0.05
C THR A 108 -2.91 -20.25 0.28
N GLN A 109 -2.72 -21.55 0.53
CA GLN A 109 -3.84 -22.43 0.91
C GLN A 109 -4.61 -21.87 2.12
N ASN A 110 -3.90 -21.43 3.15
CA ASN A 110 -4.51 -20.80 4.32
C ASN A 110 -5.29 -19.51 3.95
N GLY A 111 -4.74 -18.68 3.07
CA GLY A 111 -5.42 -17.48 2.58
C GLY A 111 -6.72 -17.80 1.84
N LEU A 112 -6.71 -18.82 0.97
CA LEU A 112 -7.89 -19.29 0.26
C LEU A 112 -8.93 -19.88 1.20
N GLU A 113 -8.51 -20.72 2.15
CA GLU A 113 -9.39 -21.30 3.18
C GLU A 113 -10.07 -20.20 3.99
N HIS A 114 -9.32 -19.16 4.38
CA HIS A 114 -9.89 -17.99 5.06
C HIS A 114 -10.88 -17.20 4.19
N GLN A 115 -10.60 -17.03 2.89
CA GLN A 115 -11.52 -16.37 1.97
C GLN A 115 -12.82 -17.15 1.79
N LEU A 116 -12.71 -18.46 1.57
CA LEU A 116 -13.87 -19.35 1.46
C LEU A 116 -14.67 -19.41 2.76
N LEU A 117 -14.00 -19.47 3.91
CA LEU A 117 -14.63 -19.37 5.22
C LEU A 117 -15.45 -18.09 5.33
N SER A 118 -14.89 -16.93 4.93
CA SER A 118 -15.64 -15.67 4.97
C SER A 118 -16.88 -15.71 4.08
N LEU A 119 -16.82 -16.34 2.90
CA LEU A 119 -17.99 -16.47 2.01
C LEU A 119 -19.07 -17.36 2.61
N VAL A 120 -18.69 -18.48 3.25
CA VAL A 120 -19.64 -19.40 3.90
C VAL A 120 -20.31 -18.71 5.09
N VAL A 121 -19.54 -18.10 5.98
CA VAL A 121 -20.08 -17.40 7.15
C VAL A 121 -20.95 -16.22 6.72
N LEU A 122 -20.59 -15.49 5.65
CA LEU A 122 -21.43 -14.41 5.14
C LEU A 122 -22.83 -14.90 4.72
N ASN A 123 -22.93 -16.13 4.23
CA ASN A 123 -24.20 -16.74 3.83
C ASN A 123 -24.96 -17.36 5.01
N GLU A 124 -24.27 -18.04 5.93
CA GLU A 124 -24.91 -18.72 7.08
C GLU A 124 -25.23 -17.73 8.23
N GLU A 125 -24.28 -16.86 8.60
CA GLU A 125 -24.38 -15.91 9.72
C GLU A 125 -23.76 -14.54 9.35
N PRO A 126 -24.44 -13.73 8.52
CA PRO A 126 -23.91 -12.44 8.04
C PRO A 126 -23.59 -11.45 9.17
N HIS A 127 -24.27 -11.57 10.32
CA HIS A 127 -24.04 -10.71 11.47
C HIS A 127 -22.61 -10.85 12.04
N LEU A 128 -22.03 -12.06 12.03
CA LEU A 128 -20.65 -12.30 12.49
C LEU A 128 -19.62 -11.67 11.56
N GLU A 129 -19.84 -11.73 10.24
CA GLU A 129 -18.98 -11.05 9.28
C GLU A 129 -19.08 -9.53 9.39
N TYR A 130 -20.28 -9.01 9.64
CA TYR A 130 -20.48 -7.59 9.88
C TYR A 130 -19.75 -7.12 11.14
N GLU A 131 -19.91 -7.82 12.25
CA GLU A 131 -19.25 -7.49 13.51
C GLU A 131 -17.72 -7.53 13.37
N ARG A 132 -17.19 -8.56 12.69
CA ARG A 132 -15.75 -8.61 12.37
C ARG A 132 -15.31 -7.43 11.52
N LYS A 133 -16.08 -7.09 10.48
CA LYS A 133 -15.72 -5.98 9.59
C LYS A 133 -15.63 -4.67 10.39
N VAL A 134 -16.63 -4.39 11.22
CA VAL A 134 -16.65 -3.21 12.10
C VAL A 134 -15.48 -3.22 13.07
N LEU A 135 -15.17 -4.37 13.69
CA LEU A 135 -14.03 -4.52 14.59
C LEU A 135 -12.71 -4.19 13.86
N LEU A 136 -12.49 -4.76 12.67
CA LEU A 136 -11.27 -4.53 11.89
C LEU A 136 -11.15 -3.08 11.40
N GLU A 137 -12.25 -2.47 10.96
CA GLU A 137 -12.28 -1.05 10.56
C GLU A 137 -11.95 -0.14 11.75
N THR A 138 -12.50 -0.44 12.93
CA THR A 138 -12.22 0.30 14.16
C THR A 138 -10.76 0.17 14.57
N MET A 139 -10.22 -1.05 14.60
CA MET A 139 -8.80 -1.29 14.92
C MET A 139 -7.86 -0.61 13.93
N ALA A 140 -8.19 -0.63 12.63
CA ALA A 140 -7.39 0.05 11.61
C ALA A 140 -7.42 1.58 11.79
N GLN A 141 -8.58 2.13 12.13
CA GLN A 141 -8.72 3.55 12.42
C GLN A 141 -7.97 3.96 13.69
N ASP A 142 -8.03 3.15 14.76
CA ASP A 142 -7.30 3.38 16.00
C ASP A 142 -5.79 3.37 15.75
N LEU A 143 -5.25 2.40 15.01
CA LEU A 143 -3.83 2.35 14.63
C LEU A 143 -3.40 3.56 13.81
N LYS A 144 -4.24 3.99 12.86
CA LYS A 144 -3.97 5.18 12.08
C LYS A 144 -3.93 6.42 12.97
N SER A 145 -4.92 6.58 13.85
CA SER A 145 -4.97 7.70 14.79
C SER A 145 -3.76 7.73 15.71
N LEU A 146 -3.32 6.58 16.25
CA LEU A 146 -2.09 6.51 17.06
C LEU A 146 -0.87 7.03 16.31
N ARG A 147 -0.70 6.61 15.03
CA ARG A 147 0.39 7.10 14.18
C ARG A 147 0.27 8.60 13.90
N ASP A 148 -0.93 9.09 13.59
CA ASP A 148 -1.17 10.51 13.35
C ASP A 148 -0.83 11.36 14.61
N TYR A 149 -1.11 10.84 15.81
CA TYR A 149 -0.72 11.49 17.07
C TYR A 149 0.81 11.48 17.30
N GLU A 150 1.50 10.38 16.96
CA GLU A 150 2.96 10.31 17.01
C GLU A 150 3.61 11.31 16.05
N ASP A 151 3.17 11.32 14.79
CA ASP A 151 3.68 12.23 13.76
C ASP A 151 3.46 13.69 14.17
N ARG A 152 2.26 14.03 14.66
CA ARG A 152 1.95 15.37 15.18
C ARG A 152 2.81 15.74 16.40
N THR A 153 3.11 14.79 17.27
CA THR A 153 4.00 15.00 18.41
C THR A 153 5.42 15.32 17.97
N LEU A 154 5.94 14.60 16.97
CA LEU A 154 7.26 14.85 16.39
C LEU A 154 7.32 16.22 15.70
N GLU A 155 6.28 16.60 14.96
CA GLU A 155 6.15 17.94 14.35
C GLU A 155 6.18 19.06 15.41
N MET A 156 5.44 18.88 16.50
CA MET A 156 5.41 19.86 17.59
C MET A 156 6.77 19.98 18.29
N LEU A 157 7.49 18.87 18.47
CA LEU A 157 8.84 18.87 19.10
C LEU A 157 9.89 19.53 18.19
N THR A 158 9.89 19.20 16.91
CA THR A 158 10.83 19.79 15.92
C THR A 158 10.58 21.28 15.70
N ALA A 159 9.33 21.74 15.74
CA ALA A 159 9.01 23.17 15.68
C ALA A 159 9.46 23.96 16.93
N SER A 160 9.85 23.28 18.01
CA SER A 160 10.08 23.86 19.33
C SER A 160 11.55 23.92 19.76
N GLU A 161 12.48 23.61 18.87
CA GLU A 161 13.91 23.37 19.11
C GLU A 161 14.67 24.36 20.02
N GLN A 162 14.20 25.60 20.23
CA GLN A 162 14.93 26.60 21.02
C GLN A 162 14.27 27.01 22.36
N HIS A 163 13.00 26.68 22.63
CA HIS A 163 12.32 27.02 23.91
C HIS A 163 11.14 26.08 24.20
N ILE A 164 11.42 24.83 24.55
CA ILE A 164 10.39 23.79 24.82
C ILE A 164 9.69 24.00 26.16
N LEU A 165 10.43 24.38 27.21
CA LEU A 165 9.91 24.45 28.59
C LEU A 165 9.10 25.72 28.88
N ASP A 166 9.29 26.79 28.11
CA ASP A 166 8.63 28.08 28.35
C ASP A 166 7.26 28.19 27.66
N ARG A 167 6.91 27.22 26.82
CA ARG A 167 5.64 27.19 26.06
C ARG A 167 4.61 26.33 26.77
N HIS A 168 3.84 26.95 27.66
CA HIS A 168 2.74 26.28 28.36
C HIS A 168 1.76 25.60 27.39
N ASP A 169 1.46 26.25 26.26
CA ASP A 169 0.58 25.71 25.21
C ASP A 169 1.11 24.41 24.59
N LEU A 170 2.43 24.24 24.47
CA LEU A 170 3.06 23.03 23.95
C LEU A 170 2.89 21.87 24.94
N ILE A 171 3.16 22.14 26.22
CA ILE A 171 3.03 21.15 27.30
C ILE A 171 1.58 20.68 27.43
N ASP A 172 0.62 21.60 27.36
CA ASP A 172 -0.81 21.28 27.43
C ASP A 172 -1.27 20.43 26.23
N ASN A 173 -0.82 20.76 25.02
CA ASN A 173 -1.14 19.99 23.82
C ASN A 173 -0.50 18.59 23.84
N LEU A 174 0.76 18.46 24.27
CA LEU A 174 1.44 17.18 24.44
C LEU A 174 0.75 16.32 25.50
N THR A 175 0.32 16.92 26.61
CA THR A 175 -0.38 16.21 27.68
C THR A 175 -1.74 15.70 27.22
N ARG A 176 -2.52 16.52 26.49
CA ARG A 176 -3.79 16.11 25.89
C ARG A 176 -3.61 15.02 24.84
N SER A 177 -2.59 15.14 23.98
CA SER A 177 -2.27 14.13 22.98
C SER A 177 -1.92 12.80 23.62
N LYS A 178 -1.10 12.82 24.68
CA LYS A 178 -0.74 11.62 25.44
C LYS A 178 -1.96 10.92 26.04
N ILE A 179 -2.83 11.66 26.74
CA ILE A 179 -4.05 11.09 27.34
C ILE A 179 -4.92 10.43 26.27
N THR A 180 -5.13 11.12 25.15
CA THR A 180 -5.97 10.60 24.05
C THR A 180 -5.35 9.37 23.39
N SER A 181 -4.03 9.37 23.18
CA SER A 181 -3.29 8.22 22.65
C SER A 181 -3.34 7.02 23.60
N ASP A 182 -3.22 7.24 24.92
CA ASP A 182 -3.33 6.18 25.93
C ASP A 182 -4.74 5.57 25.95
N GLU A 183 -5.79 6.39 25.84
CA GLU A 183 -7.17 5.92 25.71
C GLU A 183 -7.40 5.08 24.45
N ILE A 184 -6.87 5.52 23.29
CA ILE A 184 -6.99 4.77 22.04
C ILE A 184 -6.19 3.46 22.11
N SER A 185 -4.98 3.50 22.69
CA SER A 185 -4.14 2.32 22.89
C SER A 185 -4.84 1.27 23.76
N THR A 186 -5.44 1.69 24.88
CA THR A 186 -6.19 0.77 25.75
C THR A 186 -7.40 0.17 25.04
N ARG A 187 -8.14 0.96 24.27
CA ARG A 187 -9.26 0.48 23.44
C ARG A 187 -8.81 -0.49 22.37
N TYR A 188 -7.70 -0.21 21.69
CA TYR A 188 -7.12 -1.09 20.68
C TYR A 188 -6.78 -2.46 21.27
N HIS A 189 -6.10 -2.50 22.41
CA HIS A 189 -5.77 -3.76 23.09
C HIS A 189 -7.00 -4.52 23.61
N GLN A 190 -8.06 -3.82 24.02
CA GLN A 190 -9.34 -4.47 24.36
C GLN A 190 -9.97 -5.12 23.12
N ASN A 191 -10.00 -4.41 22.00
CA ASN A 191 -10.52 -4.91 20.72
C ASN A 191 -9.71 -6.11 20.20
N GLU A 192 -8.38 -6.05 20.34
CA GLU A 192 -7.47 -7.15 20.02
C GLU A 192 -7.74 -8.40 20.86
N SER A 193 -7.97 -8.22 22.16
CA SER A 193 -8.34 -9.31 23.09
C SER A 193 -9.72 -9.91 22.78
N ASN A 194 -10.64 -9.12 22.23
CA ASN A 194 -11.98 -9.57 21.83
C ASN A 194 -12.01 -10.26 20.46
N GLU A 195 -11.04 -9.98 19.58
CA GLU A 195 -10.91 -10.61 18.26
C GLU A 195 -11.05 -12.15 18.25
N PRO A 196 -10.45 -12.94 19.18
CA PRO A 196 -10.65 -14.38 19.22
C PRO A 196 -12.10 -14.80 19.47
N GLN A 197 -12.90 -14.00 20.17
CA GLN A 197 -14.32 -14.30 20.42
C GLN A 197 -15.14 -14.31 19.14
N ILE A 198 -14.75 -13.52 18.13
CA ILE A 198 -15.38 -13.49 16.81
C ILE A 198 -14.75 -14.55 15.88
N LYS A 199 -13.44 -14.82 16.02
CA LYS A 199 -12.73 -15.83 15.20
C LYS A 199 -13.19 -17.27 15.50
N LEU A 200 -13.42 -17.62 16.77
CA LEU A 200 -13.73 -18.98 17.18
C LEU A 200 -15.08 -19.50 16.62
N PRO A 201 -16.21 -18.76 16.73
CA PRO A 201 -17.50 -19.17 16.14
C PRO A 201 -17.40 -19.42 14.63
N ARG A 202 -16.70 -18.55 13.91
CA ARG A 202 -16.46 -18.71 12.46
C ARG A 202 -15.80 -20.04 12.10
N GLN A 203 -14.77 -20.43 12.84
CA GLN A 203 -14.06 -21.69 12.58
C GLN A 203 -14.91 -22.93 12.92
N CYS A 204 -15.84 -22.81 13.87
CA CYS A 204 -16.73 -23.90 14.24
C CYS A 204 -17.76 -24.20 13.15
N GLN A 205 -18.25 -23.20 12.40
CA GLN A 205 -19.21 -23.43 11.31
C GLN A 205 -18.67 -24.35 10.22
N VAL A 206 -17.42 -24.17 9.78
CA VAL A 206 -16.83 -25.02 8.73
C VAL A 206 -16.75 -26.50 9.13
N ARG A 207 -16.67 -26.81 10.43
CA ARG A 207 -16.72 -28.19 10.93
C ARG A 207 -18.15 -28.77 10.93
N LEU A 208 -19.16 -27.92 11.03
CA LEU A 208 -20.57 -28.30 11.02
C LEU A 208 -21.09 -28.46 9.58
N SER A 209 -20.73 -27.55 8.66
CA SER A 209 -21.15 -27.64 7.24
C SER A 209 -20.51 -28.82 6.49
N LYS A 210 -19.42 -29.42 6.99
CA LYS A 210 -18.82 -30.66 6.45
C LYS A 210 -19.52 -31.96 6.91
N ARG A 211 -20.52 -31.88 7.79
CA ARG A 211 -21.20 -33.04 8.42
C ARG A 211 -22.66 -33.23 8.00
N GLY A 212 -23.21 -32.35 7.17
CA GLY A 212 -24.53 -32.50 6.54
C GLY A 212 -24.40 -32.86 5.07
#